data_AF-A0A356F490-F1
#
_entry.id   AF-A0A356F490-F1
#
_cell.length_a   1.000
_cell.length_b   1.000
_cell.length_c   1.000
_cell.angle_alpha   90.00
_cell.angle_beta   90.00
_cell.angle_gamma   90.00
#
_symmetry.space_group_name_H-M   'P 1'
#
loop_
_entity.id
_entity.type
_entity.pdbx_description
1 polymer ?
#
loop_
_entity_poly.entity_id
_entity_poly.type
_entity_poly.pdbx_seq_one_letter_code
_entity_poly.pdbx_strand_id
1 'polypeptide(L)'
;MPKSIQSTSFLSKFTSDTAVLRASLKYHVHCAGRKMREEDCFCQTVGIMLRTKDFQVYSAYTKLPQPCNGEQELFKAAQSL
;
A
#
# COMPACT_ATOMS: atom_id res chain seq x y z
N MET A 1 -16.83 -10.45 -5.95
CA MET A 1 -15.36 -10.27 -5.83
C MET A 1 -15.05 -8.78 -5.71
N PRO A 2 -14.21 -8.35 -4.75
CA PRO A 2 -13.87 -6.94 -4.57
C PRO A 2 -13.14 -6.37 -5.80
N LYS A 3 -13.46 -5.13 -6.17
CA LYS A 3 -12.79 -4.43 -7.28
C LYS A 3 -11.44 -3.81 -6.85
N SER A 4 -11.26 -3.57 -5.56
CA SER A 4 -10.03 -3.06 -4.96
C SER A 4 -9.95 -3.49 -3.49
N ILE A 5 -8.73 -3.64 -2.99
CA ILE A 5 -8.44 -3.84 -1.56
C ILE A 5 -7.50 -2.72 -1.12
N GLN A 6 -7.85 -2.05 -0.03
CA GLN A 6 -7.11 -0.91 0.51
C GLN A 6 -6.92 -1.08 2.02
N SER A 7 -5.78 -0.62 2.53
CA SER A 7 -5.48 -0.48 3.95
C SER A 7 -4.98 0.94 4.18
N THR A 8 -5.72 1.72 4.97
CA THR A 8 -5.39 3.12 5.26
C THR A 8 -5.46 3.36 6.76
N SER A 9 -4.51 4.10 7.30
CA SER A 9 -4.54 4.59 8.67
C SER A 9 -3.94 5.99 8.76
N PHE A 10 -4.13 6.62 9.91
CA PHE A 10 -3.43 7.85 10.26
C PHE A 10 -2.27 7.51 11.18
N LEU A 11 -1.14 8.17 10.98
CA LEU A 11 -0.04 8.14 11.94
C LEU A 11 -0.43 8.97 13.17
N SER A 12 0.02 8.54 14.35
CA SER A 12 -0.26 9.24 15.62
C SER A 12 0.34 10.66 15.67
N LYS A 13 1.41 10.90 14.92
CA LYS A 13 2.02 12.21 14.68
C LYS A 13 2.40 12.34 13.21
N PHE A 14 2.26 13.54 12.66
CA PHE A 14 2.84 13.86 11.37
C PHE A 14 4.35 13.73 11.44
N THR A 15 4.94 13.07 10.45
CA THR A 15 6.38 12.81 10.41
C THR A 15 6.89 12.86 8.99
N SER A 16 8.16 13.25 8.85
CA SER A 16 8.95 13.10 7.62
C SER A 16 10.04 12.04 7.77
N ASP A 17 10.05 11.29 8.89
CA ASP A 17 10.99 10.21 9.13
C ASP A 17 10.68 9.02 8.20
N THR A 18 11.56 8.83 7.22
CA THR A 18 11.45 7.78 6.21
C THR A 18 11.45 6.37 6.80
N ALA A 19 12.09 6.14 7.95
CA ALA A 19 12.08 4.82 8.58
C ALA A 19 10.68 4.50 9.13
N VAL A 20 10.03 5.48 9.76
CA VAL A 20 8.64 5.35 10.24
C VAL A 20 7.68 5.17 9.09
N LEU A 21 7.81 5.97 8.03
CA LEU A 21 6.98 5.87 6.83
C LEU A 21 7.13 4.50 6.15
N ARG A 22 8.37 4.00 6.04
CA ARG A 22 8.65 2.68 5.47
C ARG A 22 8.08 1.55 6.32
N ALA A 23 8.17 1.64 7.64
CA ALA A 23 7.58 0.65 8.55
C ALA A 23 6.05 0.62 8.42
N SER A 24 5.42 1.79 8.36
CA SER A 24 3.97 1.92 8.12
C SER A 24 3.56 1.33 6.76
N LEU A 25 4.32 1.63 5.70
CA LEU A 25 4.07 1.08 4.37
C LEU A 25 4.13 -0.46 4.37
N LYS A 26 5.14 -1.06 5.02
CA LYS A 26 5.24 -2.52 5.16
C LYS A 26 4.01 -3.10 5.84
N TYR A 27 3.58 -2.49 6.94
CA TYR A 27 2.38 -2.93 7.67
C TYR A 27 1.12 -2.88 6.79
N HIS A 28 0.91 -1.79 6.06
CA HIS A 28 -0.25 -1.68 5.17
C HIS A 28 -0.23 -2.68 4.01
N VAL A 29 0.94 -2.91 3.41
CA VAL A 29 1.11 -3.93 2.37
C VAL A 29 0.83 -5.33 2.92
N HIS A 30 1.31 -5.64 4.13
CA HIS A 30 1.00 -6.90 4.81
C HIS A 30 -0.51 -7.08 5.00
N CYS A 31 -1.21 -6.08 5.56
CA CYS A 31 -2.65 -6.14 5.77
C CYS A 31 -3.43 -6.29 4.45
N ALA A 32 -3.08 -5.52 3.43
CA ALA A 32 -3.73 -5.58 2.12
C ALA A 32 -3.50 -6.95 1.45
N GLY A 33 -2.26 -7.43 1.43
CA GLY A 33 -1.91 -8.74 0.88
C GLY A 33 -2.57 -9.89 1.63
N ARG A 34 -2.65 -9.82 2.97
CA ARG A 34 -3.37 -10.81 3.78
C ARG A 34 -4.84 -10.88 3.39
N LYS A 35 -5.51 -9.73 3.30
CA LYS A 35 -6.91 -9.65 2.88
C LYS A 35 -7.11 -10.16 1.45
N MET A 36 -6.18 -9.89 0.53
CA MET A 36 -6.25 -10.42 -0.83
C MET A 36 -6.22 -11.95 -0.87
N ARG A 37 -5.38 -12.57 -0.02
CA ARG A 37 -5.29 -14.04 0.09
C ARG A 37 -6.52 -14.64 0.78
N GLU A 38 -7.07 -13.97 1.78
CA GLU A 38 -8.34 -14.38 2.43
C GLU A 38 -9.50 -14.40 1.42
N GLU A 39 -9.51 -13.47 0.46
CA GLU A 39 -10.53 -13.33 -0.58
C GLU A 39 -10.19 -14.08 -1.89
N ASP A 40 -9.14 -14.91 -1.89
CA ASP A 40 -8.61 -15.65 -3.05
C ASP A 40 -8.48 -14.80 -4.33
N CYS A 41 -7.89 -13.61 -4.19
CA CYS A 41 -7.75 -12.66 -5.29
C CYS A 41 -6.31 -12.17 -5.50
N PHE A 42 -6.09 -11.61 -6.69
CA PHE A 42 -4.81 -11.08 -7.16
C PHE A 42 -5.01 -9.65 -7.67
N CYS A 43 -3.98 -8.81 -7.56
CA CYS A 43 -4.00 -7.47 -8.14
C CYS A 43 -2.87 -7.31 -9.15
N GLN A 44 -3.10 -6.47 -10.16
CA GLN A 44 -2.08 -6.09 -11.15
C GLN A 44 -1.67 -4.62 -11.00
N THR A 45 -2.32 -3.86 -10.12
CA THR A 45 -2.02 -2.44 -9.88
C THR A 45 -1.87 -2.22 -8.38
N VAL A 46 -0.78 -1.55 -8.00
CA VAL A 46 -0.49 -1.14 -6.62
C VAL A 46 -0.47 0.37 -6.58
N GLY A 47 -1.02 0.96 -5.52
CA GLY A 47 -0.98 2.41 -5.32
C GLY A 47 -0.73 2.79 -3.86
N ILE A 48 -0.09 3.94 -3.68
CA ILE A 48 0.10 4.60 -2.38
C ILE A 48 -0.71 5.88 -2.39
N MET A 49 -1.34 6.18 -1.26
CA MET A 49 -1.98 7.46 -0.98
C MET A 49 -1.36 8.04 0.30
N LEU A 50 -0.83 9.26 0.20
CA LEU A 50 -0.31 10.02 1.33
C LEU A 50 -1.16 11.25 1.55
N ARG A 51 -1.60 11.47 2.79
CA ARG A 51 -2.31 12.69 3.19
C ARG A 51 -1.43 13.49 4.14
N THR A 52 -1.21 14.75 3.80
CA THR A 52 -0.41 15.68 4.60
C THR A 52 -1.25 16.33 5.70
N LYS A 53 -0.59 17.04 6.62
CA LYS A 53 -1.24 17.82 7.69
C LYS A 53 -2.16 18.92 7.16
N ASP A 54 -1.84 19.46 5.99
CA ASP A 54 -2.61 20.50 5.32
C ASP A 54 -3.73 19.90 4.45
N PHE A 55 -4.07 18.64 4.72
CA PHE A 55 -5.08 17.83 4.04
C PHE A 55 -4.85 17.60 2.54
N GLN A 56 -3.69 17.98 1.99
CA GLN A 56 -3.31 17.64 0.62
C GLN A 56 -3.11 16.14 0.48
N VAL A 57 -3.61 15.57 -0.61
CA VAL A 57 -3.52 14.14 -0.93
C VAL A 57 -2.62 13.96 -2.14
N TYR A 58 -1.62 13.09 -1.99
CA TYR A 58 -0.73 12.65 -3.05
C TYR A 58 -0.99 11.17 -3.30
N SER A 59 -1.14 10.81 -4.58
CA SER A 59 -1.36 9.42 -4.97
C SER A 59 -0.41 9.04 -6.10
N ALA A 60 0.13 7.84 -6.01
CA ALA A 60 0.99 7.26 -7.03
C ALA A 60 0.58 5.80 -7.26
N TYR A 61 0.73 5.31 -8.49
CA TYR A 61 0.30 3.98 -8.90
C TYR A 61 1.32 3.35 -9.84
N THR A 62 1.52 2.04 -9.73
CA THR A 62 2.35 1.25 -10.63
C THR A 62 1.63 -0.04 -11.01
N LYS A 63 1.92 -0.53 -12.22
CA LYS A 63 1.37 -1.78 -12.74
C LYS A 63 2.43 -2.88 -12.59
N LEU A 64 2.01 -4.01 -12.03
CA LEU A 64 2.81 -5.21 -11.92
C LEU A 64 2.86 -5.95 -13.26
N PRO A 65 4.00 -6.58 -13.60
CA PRO A 65 4.13 -7.37 -14.82
C PRO A 65 3.17 -8.57 -14.83
N GLN A 66 2.92 -9.16 -13.66
CA GLN A 66 1.99 -10.27 -13.47
C GLN A 66 1.10 -10.00 -12.25
N PRO A 67 -0.18 -10.42 -12.26
CA PRO A 67 -1.03 -10.33 -11.08
C PRO A 67 -0.41 -11.06 -9.89
N CYS A 68 -0.37 -10.44 -8.71
CA CYS A 68 0.14 -11.06 -7.50
C CYS A 68 -0.68 -10.68 -6.26
N ASN A 69 -0.51 -11.47 -5.20
CA ASN A 69 -1.00 -11.18 -3.84
C ASN A 69 0.09 -11.46 -2.78
N GLY A 70 1.34 -11.58 -3.25
CA GLY A 70 2.53 -11.81 -2.44
C GLY A 70 3.03 -10.51 -1.81
N GLU A 71 3.25 -10.53 -0.50
CA GLU A 71 3.63 -9.34 0.26
C GLU A 71 4.94 -8.72 -0.25
N GLN A 72 5.92 -9.55 -0.63
CA GLN A 72 7.23 -9.08 -1.06
C GLN A 72 7.17 -8.34 -2.40
N GLU A 73 6.42 -8.87 -3.36
CA GLU A 73 6.20 -8.25 -4.67
C GLU A 73 5.41 -6.94 -4.53
N LEU A 74 4.34 -6.96 -3.74
CA LEU A 74 3.53 -5.77 -3.47
C LEU A 74 4.36 -4.68 -2.80
N PHE A 75 5.21 -5.04 -1.82
CA PHE A 75 6.05 -4.08 -1.13
C PHE A 75 7.13 -3.49 -2.05
N LYS A 76 7.77 -4.32 -2.88
CA LYS A 76 8.74 -3.84 -3.88
C LYS A 76 8.10 -2.85 -4.86
N ALA A 77 6.90 -3.14 -5.34
CA ALA A 77 6.17 -2.26 -6.25
C ALA A 77 5.78 -0.94 -5.56
N ALA A 78 5.23 -1.03 -4.35
CA ALA A 78 4.87 0.16 -3.57
C ALA A 78 6.09 1.05 -3.27
N GLN A 79 7.25 0.45 -2.94
CA GLN A 79 8.48 1.21 -2.64
C GLN A 79 9.09 1.92 -3.87
N SER A 80 8.68 1.56 -5.08
CA SER A 80 9.16 2.20 -6.32
C SER A 80 8.38 3.47 -6.71
N LEU A 81 7.30 3.76 -5.97
CA LEU A 81 6.47 4.96 -6.10
C LEU A 81 7.04 6.11 -5.26
#